data_AF-A0A959V788-F1
#
_entry.id   AF-A0A959V788-F1
#
_cell.length_a   1.000
_cell.length_b   1.000
_cell.length_c   1.000
_cell.angle_alpha   90.00
_cell.angle_beta   90.00
_cell.angle_gamma   90.00
#
_symmetry.space_group_name_H-M   'P 1'
#
loop_
_entity.id
_entity.type
_entity.pdbx_description
1 polymer ?
#
loop_
_entity_poly.entity_id
_entity_poly.type
_entity_poly.pdbx_seq_one_letter_code
_entity_poly.pdbx_strand_id
1 'polypeptide(L)' 'AMDVRAKHFMPIHWGSFALAMHTWTDPVVRVVAAAQELGVPITTPRIGEVLDLGGNTWPTEPWWAGL' A
#
# COMPACT_ATOMS: atom_id res chain seq x y z
N ALA A 1 11.80 -2.28 -1.33
CA ALA A 1 11.32 -2.54 -2.71
C ALA A 1 12.44 -2.41 -3.74
N MET A 2 13.15 -1.28 -3.78
CA MET A 2 14.23 -1.03 -4.75
C MET A 2 15.41 -2.00 -4.62
N ASP A 3 15.94 -2.21 -3.41
CA ASP A 3 17.10 -3.09 -3.17
C ASP A 3 16.86 -4.53 -3.65
N VAL A 4 15.64 -5.03 -3.46
CA VAL A 4 15.22 -6.37 -3.88
C VAL A 4 14.69 -6.41 -5.32
N ARG A 5 14.71 -5.28 -6.04
CA ARG A 5 14.20 -5.12 -7.41
C ARG A 5 12.77 -5.66 -7.57
N ALA A 6 11.91 -5.33 -6.61
CA ALA A 6 10.52 -5.77 -6.64
C ALA A 6 9.81 -5.21 -7.88
N LYS A 7 9.03 -6.06 -8.56
CA LYS A 7 8.17 -5.64 -9.67
C LYS A 7 6.98 -4.80 -9.20
N HIS A 8 6.46 -5.12 -8.01
CA HIS A 8 5.37 -4.43 -7.35
C HIS A 8 5.61 -4.41 -5.83
N PHE A 9 5.08 -3.38 -5.17
CA PHE A 9 5.15 -3.19 -3.73
C PHE A 9 3.75 -3.16 -3.12
N MET A 10 3.54 -3.91 -2.04
CA MET A 10 2.29 -3.90 -1.26
C MET A 10 2.65 -3.57 0.19
N PRO A 11 2.22 -2.43 0.74
CA PRO A 11 2.44 -2.13 2.14
C PRO A 11 1.57 -3.01 3.02
N ILE A 12 2.16 -3.57 4.07
CA ILE A 12 1.50 -4.38 5.10
C ILE A 12 1.72 -3.74 6.48
N HIS A 13 1.30 -4.41 7.56
CA HIS A 13 1.49 -3.94 8.94
C HIS A 13 0.84 -2.57 9.24
N TRP A 14 -0.28 -2.26 8.59
CA TRP A 14 -1.06 -1.04 8.83
C TRP A 14 -2.57 -1.36 8.80
N GLY A 15 -3.40 -0.46 9.34
CA GLY A 15 -4.86 -0.54 9.19
C GLY A 15 -5.60 -1.59 10.05
N SER A 16 -4.91 -2.32 10.95
CA SER A 16 -5.56 -3.30 11.85
C SER A 16 -5.36 -3.00 13.34
N PHE A 17 -4.13 -2.86 13.81
CA PHE A 17 -3.81 -2.64 15.23
C PHE A 17 -3.01 -1.36 15.44
N ALA A 18 -3.32 -0.63 16.51
CA ALA A 18 -2.52 0.51 16.95
C ALA A 18 -1.31 0.04 17.76
N LEU A 19 -0.16 -0.08 17.09
CA LEU A 19 1.12 -0.50 17.70
C LEU A 19 2.15 0.64 17.81
N ALA A 20 1.76 1.85 17.39
CA ALA A 20 2.58 3.06 17.43
C ALA A 20 1.69 4.31 17.56
N MET A 21 2.30 5.47 17.83
CA MET A 21 1.61 6.71 18.20
C MET A 21 1.09 7.55 17.01
N HIS A 22 1.36 7.16 15.77
CA HIS A 22 0.85 7.87 14.60
C HIS A 22 -0.63 7.51 14.35
N THR A 23 -1.35 8.35 13.58
CA THR A 23 -2.70 8.00 13.13
C THR A 23 -2.66 6.72 12.30
N TRP A 24 -3.77 5.98 12.28
CA TRP A 24 -3.81 4.69 11.59
C TRP A 24 -3.58 4.79 10.07
N THR A 25 -3.87 5.96 9.47
CA THR A 25 -3.67 6.27 8.04
C THR A 25 -2.28 6.83 7.72
N ASP A 26 -1.52 7.36 8.69
CA ASP A 26 -0.20 7.97 8.44
C ASP A 26 0.76 7.06 7.64
N PRO A 27 0.90 5.74 7.94
CA PRO A 27 1.84 4.89 7.23
C PRO A 27 1.52 4.72 5.75
N VAL A 28 0.24 4.51 5.42
CA VAL A 28 -0.16 4.27 4.02
C VAL A 28 -0.08 5.54 3.19
N VAL A 29 -0.44 6.70 3.77
CA VAL A 29 -0.34 7.99 3.08
C VAL A 29 1.11 8.29 2.72
N ARG A 30 2.02 8.12 3.69
CA ARG A 30 3.46 8.38 3.48
C ARG A 30 4.09 7.42 2.49
N VAL A 31 3.75 6.13 2.55
CA VAL A 31 4.36 5.14 1.66
C VAL A 31 3.84 5.23 0.23
N VAL A 32 2.57 5.61 0.02
CA VAL A 32 2.02 5.87 -1.31
C VAL A 32 2.70 7.09 -1.95
N ALA A 33 2.87 8.19 -1.19
CA ALA A 33 3.59 9.36 -1.68
C ALA A 33 5.05 9.02 -2.06
N ALA A 34 5.77 8.29 -1.20
CA ALA A 34 7.14 7.88 -1.48
C ALA A 34 7.24 6.93 -2.69
N ALA A 35 6.29 6.00 -2.84
CA ALA A 35 6.26 5.09 -3.99
C ALA A 35 6.03 5.85 -5.30
N GLN A 36 5.17 6.87 -5.31
CA GLN A 36 4.95 7.74 -6.45
C GLN A 36 6.21 8.55 -6.81
N GLU A 37 6.85 9.17 -5.81
CA GLU A 37 8.10 9.94 -6.00
C GLU A 37 9.23 9.07 -6.57
N LEU A 38 9.35 7.82 -6.10
CA LEU A 38 10.40 6.88 -6.51
C LEU A 38 10.05 6.08 -7.76
N GLY A 39 8.85 6.26 -8.34
CA GLY A 39 8.38 5.48 -9.49
C GLY A 39 8.24 3.98 -9.20
N VAL A 40 7.97 3.60 -7.95
CA VAL A 40 7.78 2.20 -7.53
C VAL A 40 6.30 1.83 -7.70
N PRO A 41 5.97 0.81 -8.52
CA PRO A 41 4.59 0.34 -8.64
C PRO A 41 4.08 -0.15 -7.28
N ILE A 42 3.00 0.45 -6.79
CA ILE A 42 2.39 0.16 -5.49
C ILE A 42 0.95 -0.33 -5.68
N THR A 43 0.51 -1.27 -4.84
CA THR A 43 -0.89 -1.73 -4.74
C THR A 43 -1.36 -1.56 -3.31
N THR A 44 -2.64 -1.23 -3.13
CA THR A 44 -3.28 -1.06 -1.82
C THR A 44 -4.65 -1.71 -1.82
N PRO A 45 -4.72 -3.06 -1.82
CA PRO A 45 -6.00 -3.76 -1.77
C PRO A 45 -6.77 -3.40 -0.50
N ARG A 46 -8.10 -3.37 -0.60
CA ARG A 46 -8.98 -3.29 0.57
C ARG A 46 -8.80 -4.53 1.45
N ILE A 47 -9.13 -4.39 2.74
CA ILE A 47 -9.10 -5.53 3.66
C ILE A 47 -10.05 -6.62 3.15
N GLY A 48 -9.49 -7.79 2.83
CA GLY A 48 -10.23 -8.93 2.28
C GLY A 48 -10.34 -8.95 0.75
N GLU A 49 -9.82 -7.97 0.03
CA GLU A 49 -9.79 -7.96 -1.44
C GLU A 49 -8.77 -8.97 -1.98
N VAL A 50 -9.20 -9.75 -2.99
CA VAL A 50 -8.34 -10.76 -3.64
C VAL A 50 -7.44 -10.09 -4.66
N LEU A 51 -6.15 -10.41 -4.61
CA LEU A 51 -5.15 -9.95 -5.57
C LEU A 51 -4.77 -11.10 -6.52
N ASP A 52 -5.06 -10.94 -7.81
CA ASP A 52 -4.61 -11.87 -8.85
C ASP A 52 -3.17 -11.54 -9.29
N LEU A 53 -2.22 -12.43 -8.97
CA LEU A 53 -0.81 -12.26 -9.32
C LEU A 53 -0.52 -12.49 -10.81
N GLY A 54 -1.41 -13.16 -11.54
CA GLY A 54 -1.35 -13.32 -12.99
C GLY A 54 -2.05 -12.19 -13.76
N GLY A 55 -2.80 -11.34 -13.05
CA GLY A 55 -3.52 -10.21 -13.61
C GLY A 55 -2.60 -9.01 -13.92
N ASN A 56 -2.99 -8.22 -14.92
CA ASN A 56 -2.25 -7.03 -15.35
C ASN A 56 -2.66 -5.73 -14.62
N THR A 57 -3.65 -5.80 -13.72
CA THR A 57 -4.21 -4.64 -13.03
C THR A 57 -4.43 -4.95 -11.56
N TRP A 58 -3.76 -4.21 -10.70
CA TRP A 58 -3.88 -4.33 -9.24
C TRP A 58 -4.55 -3.08 -8.65
N PRO A 59 -5.31 -3.21 -7.55
CA PRO A 59 -6.03 -2.10 -6.94
C PRO A 59 -5.08 -1.05 -6.35
N THR A 60 -5.31 0.21 -6.67
CA THR A 60 -4.50 1.36 -6.20
C THR A 60 -5.32 2.45 -5.54
N GLU A 61 -6.64 2.22 -5.41
CA GLU A 61 -7.56 3.18 -4.83
C GLU A 61 -7.23 3.43 -3.34
N PRO A 62 -7.19 4.70 -2.91
CA PRO A 62 -6.94 5.05 -1.52
C PRO A 62 -8.20 4.82 -0.68
N TRP A 63 -8.55 3.56 -0.43
CA TRP A 63 -9.80 3.17 0.21
C TRP A 63 -9.98 3.70 1.63
N TRP A 64 -8.90 4.14 2.28
CA TRP A 64 -8.92 4.79 3.59
C TRP A 64 -9.30 6.27 3.51
N ALA A 65 -9.29 6.88 2.33
CA ALA A 65 -9.66 8.27 2.15
C ALA A 65 -11.17 8.44 2.37
N GLY A 66 -11.55 8.96 3.54
CA GLY A 66 -12.95 9.20 3.92
C GLY A 66 -13.52 8.23 4.95
N LEU A 67 -12.69 7.35 5.53
CA LEU A 67 -12.99 6.60 6.75
C LEU A 67 -12.45 7.36 7.98
#